data_AF-A0A5A9ZUD9-F1
#
_entry.id   AF-A0A5A9ZUD9-F1
#
_cell.length_a   1.000
_cell.length_b   1.000
_cell.length_c   1.000
_cell.angle_alpha   90.00
_cell.angle_beta   90.00
_cell.angle_gamma   90.00
#
_symmetry.space_group_name_H-M   'P 1'
#
loop_
_entity.id
_entity.type
_entity.pdbx_description
1 polymer ?
#
loop_
_entity_poly.entity_id
_entity_poly.type
_entity_poly.pdbx_seq_one_letter_code
_entity_poly.pdbx_strand_id
1 'polypeptide(L)'
;MAVAQGQTDFQDRLQRIEKQGAGRAQVFNAGDGLKREVRHKVARRRSAGFVTMPIALGLGAVSLVGARLALFRYGGLPEAFAQPDYELAAQAMLALGLAMLSALLFNLMRKRHLLASVMGIALAMTTMHNLVHMAPGEWAKIFSPQWVSEIRATTEPNTLEFRGASFRLG
;
A
#
# COMPACT_ATOMS: atom_id res chain seq x y z
N MET A 1 -28.39 78.39 -14.10
CA MET A 1 -27.69 77.48 -15.03
C MET A 1 -26.85 76.43 -14.27
N ALA A 2 -27.42 75.69 -13.31
CA ALA A 2 -26.67 74.73 -12.48
C ALA A 2 -27.07 73.25 -12.70
N VAL A 3 -28.10 72.99 -13.51
CA VAL A 3 -28.65 71.64 -13.74
C VAL A 3 -27.92 70.90 -14.86
N ALA A 4 -27.28 71.62 -15.80
CA ALA A 4 -26.63 71.02 -16.97
C ALA A 4 -25.32 70.28 -16.63
N GLN A 5 -24.59 70.71 -15.59
CA GLN A 5 -23.30 70.11 -15.21
C GLN A 5 -23.45 68.75 -14.52
N GLY A 6 -24.54 68.51 -13.79
CA GLY A 6 -24.77 67.23 -13.10
C GLY A 6 -25.10 66.09 -14.06
N GLN A 7 -25.75 66.39 -15.18
CA GLN A 7 -26.09 65.38 -16.20
C GLN A 7 -24.86 64.94 -17.00
N THR A 8 -23.95 65.86 -17.31
CA THR A 8 -22.70 65.55 -18.02
C THR A 8 -21.77 64.71 -17.15
N ASP A 9 -21.68 65.01 -15.85
CA ASP A 9 -20.83 64.25 -14.92
C ASP A 9 -21.37 62.83 -14.68
N PHE A 10 -22.69 62.67 -14.66
CA PHE A 10 -23.32 61.35 -14.59
C PHE A 10 -23.10 60.52 -15.88
N GLN A 11 -23.21 61.14 -17.06
CA GLN A 11 -22.93 60.47 -18.34
C GLN A 11 -21.46 60.06 -18.47
N ASP A 12 -20.53 60.91 -18.02
CA ASP A 12 -19.10 60.57 -17.98
C ASP A 12 -18.80 59.41 -17.04
N ARG A 13 -19.54 59.26 -15.94
CA ARG A 13 -19.44 58.11 -15.04
C ARG A 13 -19.97 56.83 -15.68
N LEU A 14 -21.08 56.89 -16.42
CA LEU A 14 -21.62 55.75 -17.15
C LEU A 14 -20.67 55.27 -18.25
N GLN A 15 -20.14 56.19 -19.07
CA GLN A 15 -19.17 55.85 -20.11
C GLN A 15 -17.88 55.27 -19.54
N ARG A 16 -17.48 55.68 -18.32
CA ARG A 16 -16.32 55.13 -17.63
C ARG A 16 -16.57 53.70 -17.12
N ILE A 17 -17.77 53.41 -16.60
CA ILE A 17 -18.18 52.05 -16.18
C ILE A 17 -18.32 51.12 -17.39
N GLU A 18 -18.83 51.63 -18.52
CA GLU A 18 -18.95 50.89 -19.76
C GLU A 18 -17.58 50.57 -20.37
N LYS A 19 -16.67 51.56 -20.46
CA LYS A 19 -15.27 51.36 -20.90
C LYS A 19 -14.44 50.48 -19.96
N GLN A 20 -14.70 50.49 -18.65
CA GLN A 20 -14.05 49.59 -17.69
C GLN A 20 -14.61 48.17 -17.69
N GLY A 21 -15.59 47.88 -18.56
CA GLY A 21 -16.02 46.53 -18.84
C GLY A 21 -17.09 46.05 -17.85
N ALA A 22 -18.32 46.52 -18.07
CA ALA A 22 -19.54 45.82 -17.67
C ALA A 22 -19.72 44.42 -18.32
N GLY A 23 -18.65 43.84 -18.89
CA GLY A 23 -18.59 42.50 -19.46
C GLY A 23 -17.54 41.58 -18.83
N ARG A 24 -16.85 42.03 -17.77
CA ARG A 24 -16.01 41.15 -16.93
C ARG A 24 -16.47 41.26 -15.48
N ALA A 25 -17.73 40.88 -15.26
CA ALA A 25 -17.95 39.97 -14.16
C ALA A 25 -16.99 38.79 -14.42
N GLN A 26 -15.81 38.83 -13.83
CA GLN A 26 -15.15 37.61 -13.41
C GLN A 26 -16.17 36.98 -12.45
N VAL A 27 -17.16 36.30 -13.02
CA VAL A 27 -17.74 35.14 -12.41
C VAL A 27 -16.53 34.28 -12.19
N PHE A 28 -15.96 34.40 -10.99
CA PHE A 28 -14.97 33.49 -10.48
C PHE A 28 -15.74 32.17 -10.48
N ASN A 29 -15.70 31.48 -11.63
CA ASN A 29 -16.24 30.16 -11.79
C ASN A 29 -15.35 29.32 -10.89
N ALA A 30 -15.73 29.26 -9.61
CA ALA A 30 -15.15 28.37 -8.62
C ALA A 30 -15.26 26.91 -9.08
N GLY A 31 -15.99 26.62 -10.16
CA GLY A 31 -15.98 25.34 -10.86
C GLY A 31 -14.74 25.04 -11.71
N ASP A 32 -14.03 26.02 -12.29
CA ASP A 32 -12.93 25.74 -13.22
C ASP A 32 -11.57 25.61 -12.51
N GLY A 33 -11.36 26.38 -11.43
CA GLY A 33 -10.20 26.22 -10.54
C GLY A 33 -10.24 24.89 -9.77
N LEU A 34 -11.42 24.51 -9.25
CA LEU A 34 -11.59 23.23 -8.57
C LEU A 34 -11.33 22.04 -9.50
N LYS A 35 -11.78 22.10 -10.76
CA LYS A 35 -11.60 20.98 -11.70
C LYS A 35 -10.13 20.67 -11.96
N ARG A 36 -9.25 21.68 -12.05
CA ARG A 36 -7.83 21.48 -12.34
C ARG A 36 -7.06 20.95 -11.12
N GLU A 37 -7.35 21.46 -9.92
CA GLU A 37 -6.79 20.94 -8.67
C GLU A 37 -7.26 19.52 -8.37
N VAL A 38 -8.56 19.23 -8.55
CA VAL A 38 -9.11 17.87 -8.38
C VAL A 38 -8.48 16.92 -9.39
N ARG A 39 -8.32 17.32 -10.66
CA ARG A 39 -7.69 16.47 -11.69
C ARG A 39 -6.23 16.16 -11.37
N HIS A 40 -5.46 17.13 -10.86
CA HIS A 40 -4.08 16.90 -10.40
C HIS A 40 -3.99 16.03 -9.15
N LYS A 41 -4.86 16.24 -8.15
CA LYS A 41 -4.93 15.39 -6.96
C LYS A 41 -5.35 13.96 -7.30
N VAL A 42 -6.26 13.78 -8.27
CA VAL A 42 -6.70 12.46 -8.77
C VAL A 42 -5.58 11.78 -9.56
N ALA A 43 -4.87 12.49 -10.43
CA ALA A 43 -3.74 11.93 -11.19
C ALA A 43 -2.56 11.53 -10.28
N ARG A 44 -2.19 12.36 -9.30
CA ARG A 44 -1.15 12.07 -8.30
C ARG A 44 -1.55 10.92 -7.37
N ARG A 45 -2.84 10.79 -7.01
CA ARG A 45 -3.36 9.61 -6.29
C ARG A 45 -3.26 8.33 -7.13
N ARG A 46 -3.46 8.43 -8.45
CA ARG A 46 -3.45 7.28 -9.36
C ARG A 46 -2.03 6.78 -9.60
N SER A 47 -1.04 7.66 -9.78
CA SER A 47 0.36 7.24 -9.94
C SER A 47 0.97 6.72 -8.64
N ALA A 48 0.67 7.36 -7.49
CA ALA A 48 1.07 6.84 -6.19
C ALA A 48 0.45 5.46 -5.90
N GLY A 49 -0.79 5.22 -6.37
CA GLY A 49 -1.46 3.93 -6.21
C GLY A 49 -0.75 2.76 -6.91
N PHE A 50 -0.11 2.99 -8.07
CA PHE A 50 0.62 1.93 -8.78
C PHE A 50 1.93 1.56 -8.09
N VAL A 51 2.66 2.55 -7.55
CA VAL A 51 3.93 2.33 -6.84
C VAL A 51 3.72 1.78 -5.43
N THR A 52 2.64 2.18 -4.76
CA THR A 52 2.37 1.74 -3.37
C THR A 52 1.81 0.32 -3.26
N MET A 53 1.28 -0.25 -4.34
CA MET A 53 0.77 -1.63 -4.37
C MET A 53 1.85 -2.71 -4.21
N PRO A 54 2.95 -2.73 -5.00
CA PRO A 54 4.03 -3.70 -4.80
C PRO A 54 4.71 -3.50 -3.43
N ILE A 55 4.77 -2.27 -2.92
CA ILE A 55 5.25 -1.99 -1.56
C ILE A 55 4.35 -2.67 -0.52
N ALA A 56 3.03 -2.54 -0.64
CA ALA A 56 2.09 -3.18 0.27
C ALA A 56 2.17 -4.72 0.21
N LEU A 57 2.38 -5.29 -0.99
CA LEU A 57 2.61 -6.72 -1.18
C LEU A 57 3.90 -7.17 -0.49
N GLY A 58 5.01 -6.48 -0.74
CA GLY A 58 6.30 -6.76 -0.08
C GLY A 58 6.21 -6.63 1.44
N LEU A 59 5.46 -5.65 1.94
CA LEU A 59 5.22 -5.47 3.37
C LEU A 59 4.52 -6.68 3.99
N GLY A 60 3.55 -7.26 3.29
CA GLY A 60 2.89 -8.49 3.71
C GLY A 60 3.88 -9.68 3.77
N ALA A 61 4.68 -9.85 2.73
CA ALA A 61 5.69 -10.90 2.69
C ALA A 61 6.72 -10.77 3.83
N VAL A 62 7.23 -9.56 4.08
CA VAL A 62 8.16 -9.29 5.19
C VAL A 62 7.49 -9.52 6.54
N SER A 63 6.21 -9.19 6.69
CA SER A 63 5.45 -9.41 7.92
C SER A 63 5.35 -10.90 8.25
N LEU A 64 5.18 -11.76 7.24
CA LEU A 64 5.22 -13.21 7.45
C LEU A 64 6.59 -13.69 7.94
N VAL A 65 7.67 -13.21 7.32
CA VAL A 65 9.04 -13.56 7.75
C VAL A 65 9.27 -13.14 9.20
N GLY A 66 8.82 -11.93 9.56
CA GLY A 66 8.85 -11.43 10.93
C GLY A 66 8.04 -12.28 11.90
N ALA A 67 6.82 -12.68 11.53
CA ALA A 67 5.97 -13.55 12.34
C ALA A 67 6.62 -14.93 12.56
N ARG A 68 7.17 -15.52 11.50
CA ARG A 68 7.88 -16.81 11.58
C ARG A 68 9.12 -16.71 12.45
N LEU A 69 9.89 -15.62 12.32
CA LEU A 69 11.05 -15.38 13.16
C LEU A 69 10.66 -15.20 14.63
N ALA A 70 9.59 -14.46 14.91
CA ALA A 70 9.09 -14.30 16.27
C ALA A 70 8.74 -15.66 16.89
N LEU A 71 7.90 -16.46 16.21
CA LEU A 71 7.55 -17.79 16.69
C LEU A 71 8.78 -18.68 16.87
N PHE A 72 9.73 -18.66 15.92
CA PHE A 72 10.97 -19.41 16.03
C PHE A 72 11.80 -19.01 17.27
N ARG A 73 11.90 -17.72 17.59
CA ARG A 73 12.65 -17.22 18.76
C ARG A 73 11.95 -17.51 20.09
N TYR A 74 10.62 -17.59 20.09
CA TYR A 74 9.84 -17.93 21.28
C TYR A 74 9.63 -19.44 21.46
N GLY A 75 10.23 -20.29 20.61
CA GLY A 75 10.16 -21.74 20.74
C GLY A 75 8.90 -22.39 20.16
N GLY A 76 8.15 -21.67 19.31
CA GLY A 76 6.95 -22.17 18.65
C GLY A 76 5.67 -22.05 19.47
N LEU A 77 4.67 -22.86 19.12
CA LEU A 77 3.44 -22.98 19.90
C LEU A 77 3.63 -23.99 21.05
N PRO A 78 2.88 -23.86 22.16
CA PRO A 78 2.85 -24.88 23.21
C PRO A 78 2.48 -26.24 22.61
N GLU A 79 3.00 -27.35 23.16
CA GLU A 79 2.77 -28.70 22.64
C GLU A 79 1.29 -29.06 22.42
N ALA A 80 0.40 -28.53 23.28
CA ALA A 80 -1.05 -28.68 23.16
C ALA A 80 -1.64 -28.13 21.84
N PHE A 81 -0.92 -27.24 21.16
CA PHE A 81 -1.30 -26.58 19.91
C PHE A 81 -0.26 -26.80 18.79
N ALA A 82 0.70 -27.71 18.96
CA ALA A 82 1.74 -28.02 17.97
C ALA A 82 1.23 -28.87 16.80
N GLN A 83 -0.01 -28.64 16.34
CA GLN A 83 -0.52 -29.24 15.10
C GLN A 83 -0.19 -28.31 13.92
N PRO A 84 0.12 -28.86 12.73
CA PRO A 84 0.50 -28.06 11.56
C PRO A 84 -0.51 -26.96 11.20
N ASP A 85 -1.80 -27.24 11.36
CA ASP A 85 -2.87 -26.29 11.05
C ASP A 85 -2.89 -25.11 12.04
N TYR A 86 -2.62 -25.35 13.32
CA TYR A 86 -2.55 -24.29 14.34
C TYR A 86 -1.29 -23.44 14.18
N GLU A 87 -0.16 -24.05 13.84
CA GLU A 87 1.07 -23.31 13.55
C GLU A 87 0.90 -22.39 12.35
N LEU A 88 0.28 -22.89 11.28
CA LEU A 88 -0.04 -22.11 10.08
C LEU A 88 -0.98 -20.95 10.42
N ALA A 89 -2.04 -21.21 11.20
CA ALA A 89 -2.98 -20.19 11.62
C ALA A 89 -2.31 -19.12 12.51
N ALA A 90 -1.46 -19.53 13.45
CA ALA A 90 -0.72 -18.62 14.32
C ALA A 90 0.25 -17.73 13.53
N GLN A 91 0.99 -18.31 12.58
CA GLN A 91 1.85 -17.56 11.66
C GLN A 91 1.04 -16.56 10.84
N ALA A 92 -0.08 -16.97 10.27
CA ALA A 92 -0.95 -16.10 9.47
C ALA A 92 -1.55 -14.95 10.31
N MET A 93 -2.03 -15.22 11.52
CA MET A 93 -2.58 -14.20 12.42
C MET A 93 -1.52 -13.20 12.86
N LEU A 94 -0.34 -13.66 13.27
CA LEU A 94 0.77 -12.78 13.63
C LEU A 94 1.24 -11.96 12.43
N ALA A 95 1.36 -12.58 11.25
CA ALA A 95 1.74 -11.88 10.02
C ALA A 95 0.72 -10.80 9.66
N LEU A 96 -0.57 -11.08 9.80
CA LEU A 96 -1.64 -10.11 9.56
C LEU A 96 -1.56 -8.96 10.56
N GLY A 97 -1.34 -9.24 11.86
CA GLY A 97 -1.15 -8.23 12.88
C GLY A 97 0.04 -7.31 12.59
N LEU A 98 1.19 -7.90 12.22
CA LEU A 98 2.39 -7.15 11.81
C LEU A 98 2.17 -6.33 10.54
N ALA A 99 1.46 -6.89 9.55
CA ALA A 99 1.15 -6.20 8.31
C ALA A 99 0.20 -5.02 8.56
N MET A 100 -0.80 -5.18 9.43
CA MET A 100 -1.72 -4.11 9.82
C MET A 100 -0.98 -3.01 10.59
N LEU A 101 -0.14 -3.38 11.56
CA LEU A 101 0.68 -2.43 12.31
C LEU A 101 1.59 -1.64 11.36
N SER A 102 2.28 -2.34 10.46
CA SER A 102 3.15 -1.71 9.48
C SER A 102 2.38 -0.80 8.53
N ALA A 103 1.24 -1.25 8.02
CA ALA A 103 0.40 -0.44 7.15
C ALA A 103 -0.19 0.78 7.88
N LEU A 104 -0.38 0.72 9.21
CA LEU A 104 -0.76 1.88 10.01
C LEU A 104 0.39 2.89 10.08
N LEU A 105 1.62 2.43 10.38
CA LEU A 105 2.82 3.26 10.46
C LEU A 105 3.14 3.96 9.13
N PHE A 106 2.96 3.28 8.00
CA PHE A 106 3.21 3.86 6.68
C PHE A 106 2.00 4.56 6.06
N ASN A 107 0.85 4.64 6.75
CA ASN A 107 -0.40 5.21 6.24
C ASN A 107 -0.93 4.53 4.95
N LEU A 108 -0.77 3.20 4.88
CA LEU A 108 -1.24 2.30 3.82
C LEU A 108 -2.56 1.59 4.20
N MET A 109 -3.39 2.19 5.06
CA MET A 109 -4.66 1.61 5.54
C MET A 109 -5.81 1.56 4.51
N ARG A 110 -5.52 1.73 3.21
CA ARG A 110 -6.56 1.63 2.19
C ARG A 110 -6.88 0.15 1.92
N LYS A 111 -8.16 -0.17 1.69
CA LYS A 111 -8.62 -1.54 1.39
C LYS A 111 -7.77 -2.26 0.34
N ARG A 112 -7.33 -1.55 -0.70
CA ARG A 112 -6.51 -2.08 -1.79
C ARG A 112 -5.12 -2.51 -1.33
N HIS A 113 -4.49 -1.73 -0.44
CA HIS A 113 -3.18 -2.02 0.11
C HIS A 113 -3.24 -3.17 1.11
N LEU A 114 -4.26 -3.18 1.97
CA LEU A 114 -4.51 -4.31 2.88
C LEU A 114 -4.69 -5.62 2.12
N LEU A 115 -5.47 -5.62 1.04
CA LEU A 115 -5.63 -6.80 0.19
C LEU A 115 -4.31 -7.22 -0.45
N ALA A 116 -3.50 -6.26 -0.94
CA ALA A 116 -2.18 -6.55 -1.47
C ALA A 116 -1.23 -7.15 -0.41
N SER A 117 -1.28 -6.67 0.84
CA SER A 117 -0.50 -7.24 1.94
C SER A 117 -0.96 -8.66 2.29
N VAL A 118 -2.27 -8.93 2.32
CA VAL A 118 -2.80 -10.29 2.50
C VAL A 118 -2.32 -11.23 1.39
N MET A 119 -2.37 -10.78 0.13
CA MET A 119 -1.83 -11.55 -1.00
C MET A 119 -0.32 -11.77 -0.85
N GLY A 120 0.42 -10.77 -0.38
CA GLY A 120 1.85 -10.88 -0.10
C GLY A 120 2.17 -11.89 1.00
N ILE A 121 1.37 -11.94 2.06
CA ILE A 121 1.46 -12.97 3.11
C ILE A 121 1.22 -14.35 2.49
N ALA A 122 0.12 -14.53 1.77
CA ALA A 122 -0.22 -15.82 1.16
C ALA A 122 0.85 -16.31 0.18
N LEU A 123 1.37 -15.42 -0.67
CA LEU A 123 2.47 -15.74 -1.60
C LEU A 123 3.74 -16.12 -0.84
N ALA A 124 4.11 -15.35 0.19
CA ALA A 124 5.30 -15.67 0.99
C ALA A 124 5.14 -17.00 1.73
N MET A 125 3.94 -17.35 2.21
CA MET A 125 3.69 -18.63 2.88
C MET A 125 4.02 -19.82 1.98
N THR A 126 3.70 -19.71 0.69
CA THR A 126 3.85 -20.82 -0.25
C THR A 126 5.15 -20.79 -1.05
N THR A 127 5.92 -19.69 -1.01
CA THR A 127 7.13 -19.51 -1.84
C THR A 127 8.39 -19.08 -1.09
N MET A 128 8.31 -18.79 0.22
CA MET A 128 9.46 -18.35 1.02
C MET A 128 10.61 -19.37 0.99
N HIS A 129 10.32 -20.67 0.88
CA HIS A 129 11.35 -21.71 0.81
C HIS A 129 12.26 -21.55 -0.41
N ASN A 130 11.76 -20.98 -1.53
CA ASN A 130 12.60 -20.67 -2.68
C ASN A 130 13.70 -19.66 -2.34
N LEU A 131 13.41 -18.66 -1.49
CA LEU A 131 14.41 -17.70 -1.03
C LEU A 131 15.48 -18.36 -0.17
N VAL A 132 15.09 -19.39 0.60
CA VAL A 132 16.01 -20.20 1.41
C VAL A 132 16.94 -21.03 0.50
N HIS A 133 16.43 -21.56 -0.61
CA HIS A 133 17.24 -22.26 -1.61
C HIS A 133 18.19 -21.33 -2.37
N MET A 134 17.77 -20.09 -2.66
CA MET A 134 18.60 -19.11 -3.36
C MET A 134 19.79 -18.61 -2.52
N ALA A 135 19.57 -18.37 -1.22
CA ALA A 135 20.57 -17.77 -0.34
C ALA A 135 20.65 -18.47 1.04
N PRO A 136 20.99 -19.77 1.09
CA PRO A 136 20.92 -20.56 2.33
C PRO A 136 21.82 -20.01 3.44
N GLY A 137 22.98 -19.43 3.09
CA GLY A 137 23.92 -18.85 4.04
C GLY A 137 23.37 -17.64 4.80
N GLU A 138 22.57 -16.79 4.15
CA GLU A 138 21.99 -15.61 4.81
C GLU A 138 20.82 -16.01 5.72
N TRP A 139 19.98 -16.94 5.27
CA TRP A 139 18.87 -17.45 6.09
C TRP A 139 19.35 -18.27 7.30
N ALA A 140 20.50 -18.95 7.18
CA ALA A 140 21.12 -19.68 8.29
C ALA A 140 21.56 -18.76 9.44
N LYS A 141 21.92 -17.50 9.15
CA LYS A 141 22.25 -16.49 10.17
C LYS A 141 21.01 -15.98 10.91
N ILE A 142 19.84 -15.97 10.26
CA ILE A 142 18.61 -15.40 10.82
C ILE A 142 17.86 -16.43 11.67
N PHE A 143 17.65 -17.64 11.12
CA PHE A 143 16.90 -18.72 11.76
C PHE A 143 17.85 -19.72 12.43
N SER A 144 18.56 -20.53 11.64
CA SER A 144 19.68 -21.39 12.07
C SER A 144 20.11 -22.26 10.87
N PRO A 145 21.32 -22.86 10.89
CA PRO A 145 21.71 -23.84 9.87
C PRO A 145 20.79 -25.08 9.86
N GLN A 146 20.34 -25.54 11.03
CA GLN A 146 19.46 -26.71 11.16
C GLN A 146 18.10 -26.46 10.49
N TRP A 147 17.47 -25.33 10.78
CA TRP A 147 16.21 -24.95 10.16
C TRP A 147 16.33 -24.84 8.62
N VAL A 148 17.41 -24.25 8.11
CA VAL A 148 17.64 -24.18 6.66
C VAL A 148 17.81 -25.58 6.06
N SER A 149 18.51 -26.48 6.75
CA SER A 149 18.69 -27.85 6.28
C SER A 149 17.37 -28.62 6.21
N GLU A 150 16.49 -28.43 7.19
CA GLU A 150 15.16 -29.03 7.23
C GLU A 150 14.28 -28.53 6.09
N ILE A 151 14.21 -27.21 5.88
CA ILE A 151 13.46 -26.63 4.76
C ILE A 151 13.97 -27.16 3.42
N ARG A 152 15.29 -27.23 3.23
CA ARG A 152 15.87 -27.73 1.97
C ARG A 152 15.71 -29.22 1.77
N ALA A 153 15.57 -29.99 2.85
CA ALA A 153 15.29 -31.43 2.79
C ALA A 153 13.81 -31.74 2.51
N THR A 154 12.91 -30.83 2.89
CA THR A 154 11.45 -31.02 2.81
C THR A 154 10.79 -30.27 1.64
N THR A 155 11.52 -29.38 0.97
CA THR A 155 10.99 -28.56 -0.14
C THR A 155 11.94 -28.53 -1.32
N GLU A 156 11.39 -28.46 -2.53
CA GLU A 156 12.16 -28.31 -3.76
C GLU A 156 12.33 -26.82 -4.15
N PRO A 157 13.43 -26.45 -4.83
CA PRO A 157 13.60 -25.11 -5.37
C PRO A 157 12.67 -24.86 -6.57
N ASN A 158 12.23 -23.61 -6.73
CA ASN A 158 11.30 -23.16 -7.77
C ASN A 158 9.95 -23.90 -7.72
N THR A 159 9.43 -24.14 -6.52
CA THR A 159 8.09 -24.70 -6.33
C THR A 159 7.19 -23.77 -5.53
N LEU A 160 5.89 -24.00 -5.62
CA LEU A 160 4.88 -23.45 -4.74
C LEU A 160 4.35 -24.58 -3.89
N GLU A 161 4.52 -24.47 -2.57
CA GLU A 161 4.05 -25.47 -1.60
C GLU A 161 2.70 -25.06 -1.03
N PHE A 162 1.69 -25.92 -1.19
CA PHE A 162 0.38 -25.69 -0.59
C PHE A 162 -0.23 -26.99 -0.07
N ARG A 163 -0.42 -27.09 1.25
CA ARG A 163 -1.01 -28.27 1.93
C ARG A 163 -0.35 -29.61 1.55
N GLY A 164 0.98 -29.62 1.43
CA GLY A 164 1.75 -30.82 1.07
C GLY A 164 1.74 -31.17 -0.42
N ALA A 165 1.09 -30.37 -1.26
CA ALA A 165 1.23 -30.45 -2.71
C ALA A 165 2.28 -29.43 -3.19
N SER A 166 3.21 -29.90 -4.01
CA SER A 166 4.24 -29.07 -4.64
C SER A 166 3.89 -28.82 -6.11
N PHE A 167 3.89 -27.55 -6.52
CA PHE A 167 3.65 -27.14 -7.90
C PHE A 167 4.91 -26.48 -8.45
N ARG A 168 5.47 -27.01 -9.54
CA ARG A 168 6.68 -26.44 -10.15
C ARG A 168 6.37 -25.09 -10.82
N LEU A 169 7.17 -24.08 -10.48
CA LEU A 169 7.18 -22.79 -11.15
C LEU A 169 8.14 -22.92 -12.35
N GLY A 170 7.62 -22.65 -13.54
CA GLY A 170 8.31 -22.91 -14.83
C GLY A 170 9.59 -22.12 -15.06
#